data_AF-A0A7Y5CSP2-F1
#
_entry.id   AF-A0A7Y5CSP2-F1
#
_cell.length_a   1.000
_cell.length_b   1.000
_cell.length_c   1.000
_cell.angle_alpha   90.00
_cell.angle_beta   90.00
_cell.angle_gamma   90.00
#
_symmetry.space_group_name_H-M   'P 1'
#
loop_
_entity.id
_entity.type
_entity.pdbx_description
1 polymer ?
#
loop_
_entity_poly.entity_id
_entity_poly.type
_entity_poly.pdbx_seq_one_letter_code
_entity_poly.pdbx_strand_id
1 'polypeptide(L)'
;MNKMLVAVFDSEVVAAEGFSALKGLHNDGDITVYATAVLVKDASGKVSIKQAADQGPIGTGLGMLAGSMVGLLAGPVGLAVGASMGTLTGLIFDLNKSGIDVQFVDDVSKALSSGKAAVLADVEESWAVPVDTRVGKLGGMVFRRLRSEVVEDQLVRESAAFQAEVKQLKEEMAQARAENKAAIQAQIDEAKKKAQVMQDQAKARIDQTKREAEAKITALQGQLKHASDRQKAKIEKRIAEVKADLEARHAKLQQAGRLAKEALTL
;
A
#
# COMPACT_ATOMS: atom_id res chain seq x y z
N MET A 1 -5.19 12.68 -8.30
CA MET A 1 -4.21 11.68 -7.87
C MET A 1 -4.56 11.07 -6.52
N ASN A 2 -4.55 9.73 -6.49
CA ASN A 2 -4.80 8.91 -5.33
C ASN A 2 -3.66 9.03 -4.29
N LYS A 3 -4.04 9.20 -3.02
CA LYS A 3 -3.14 9.43 -1.90
C LYS A 3 -3.56 8.61 -0.69
N MET A 4 -2.56 8.18 0.06
CA MET A 4 -2.74 7.87 1.47
C MET A 4 -2.69 9.19 2.25
N LEU A 5 -3.71 9.40 3.08
CA LEU A 5 -3.80 10.53 3.98
C LEU A 5 -3.84 10.05 5.42
N VAL A 6 -3.04 10.66 6.29
CA VAL A 6 -3.09 10.46 7.74
C VAL A 6 -3.35 11.80 8.40
N ALA A 7 -4.49 11.95 9.07
CA ALA A 7 -4.81 13.12 9.87
C ALA A 7 -4.71 12.77 11.35
N VAL A 8 -3.77 13.39 12.07
CA VAL A 8 -3.53 13.16 13.51
C VAL A 8 -4.25 14.21 14.34
N PHE A 9 -4.92 13.79 15.41
CA PHE A 9 -5.73 14.61 16.29
C PHE A 9 -5.41 14.35 17.76
N ASP A 10 -5.78 15.28 18.63
CA ASP A 10 -5.44 15.24 20.05
C ASP A 10 -6.16 14.13 20.83
N SER A 11 -7.25 13.58 20.32
CA SER A 11 -7.98 12.48 20.96
C SER A 11 -8.78 11.64 19.96
N GLU A 12 -9.22 10.46 20.39
CA GLU A 12 -10.12 9.59 19.63
C GLU A 12 -11.44 10.29 19.25
N VAL A 13 -11.97 11.14 20.14
CA VAL A 13 -13.20 11.90 19.89
C VAL A 13 -13.00 12.88 18.72
N VAL A 14 -11.92 13.66 18.76
CA VAL A 14 -11.62 14.64 17.70
C VAL A 14 -11.27 13.93 16.38
N ALA A 15 -10.66 12.74 16.44
CA ALA A 15 -10.44 11.93 15.24
C ALA A 15 -11.76 11.45 14.61
N ALA A 16 -12.78 11.11 15.39
CA ALA A 16 -14.11 10.78 14.87
C ALA A 16 -14.79 11.99 14.19
N GLU A 17 -14.59 13.20 14.72
CA GLU A 17 -15.02 14.45 14.07
C GLU A 17 -14.26 14.69 12.75
N GLY A 18 -12.94 14.47 12.76
CA GLY A 18 -12.10 14.55 11.57
C GLY A 18 -12.52 13.58 10.48
N PHE A 19 -12.84 12.34 10.85
CA PHE A 19 -13.40 11.34 9.94
C PHE A 19 -14.73 11.80 9.34
N SER A 20 -15.61 12.37 10.17
CA SER A 20 -16.88 12.94 9.71
C SER A 20 -16.69 14.12 8.75
N ALA A 21 -15.66 14.95 8.98
CA ALA A 21 -15.29 16.04 8.10
C ALA A 21 -14.81 15.55 6.72
N LEU A 22 -14.00 14.48 6.68
CA LEU A 22 -13.58 13.85 5.41
C LEU A 22 -14.77 13.25 4.65
N LYS A 23 -15.74 12.64 5.35
CA LYS A 23 -17.00 12.19 4.75
C LYS A 23 -17.82 13.35 4.16
N GLY A 24 -17.86 14.49 4.86
CA GLY A 24 -18.49 15.71 4.32
C GLY A 24 -17.85 16.13 3.00
N LEU A 25 -16.52 16.22 2.94
CA LEU A 25 -15.80 16.57 1.72
C LEU A 25 -15.99 15.53 0.58
N HIS A 26 -16.19 14.26 0.92
CA HIS A 26 -16.57 13.23 -0.05
C HIS A 26 -17.96 13.51 -0.65
N ASN A 27 -18.95 13.78 0.20
CA ASN A 27 -20.31 14.08 -0.22
C ASN A 27 -20.38 15.37 -1.05
N ASP A 28 -19.57 16.37 -0.67
CA ASP A 28 -19.44 17.65 -1.38
C ASP A 28 -18.69 17.52 -2.71
N GLY A 29 -18.12 16.35 -3.03
CA GLY A 29 -17.37 16.12 -4.27
C GLY A 29 -15.96 16.73 -4.29
N ASP A 30 -15.53 17.35 -3.21
CA ASP A 30 -14.20 17.96 -3.09
C ASP A 30 -13.10 16.90 -3.10
N ILE A 31 -13.35 15.77 -2.44
CA ILE A 31 -12.51 14.57 -2.49
C ILE A 31 -13.33 13.32 -2.78
N THR A 32 -12.67 12.19 -2.99
CA THR A 32 -13.32 10.88 -2.91
C THR A 32 -12.62 10.09 -1.82
N VAL A 33 -13.35 9.67 -0.79
CA VAL A 33 -12.83 8.80 0.26
C VAL A 33 -13.19 7.38 -0.13
N TYR A 34 -12.19 6.53 -0.34
CA TYR A 34 -12.40 5.15 -0.77
C TYR A 34 -12.53 4.19 0.40
N ALA A 35 -11.76 4.41 1.45
CA ALA A 35 -11.84 3.69 2.70
C ALA A 35 -11.15 4.51 3.80
N THR A 36 -11.48 4.24 5.06
CA THR A 36 -10.83 4.88 6.23
C THR A 36 -10.61 3.93 7.39
N ALA A 37 -9.58 4.18 8.19
CA ALA A 37 -9.33 3.52 9.45
C ALA A 37 -8.96 4.55 10.53
N VAL A 38 -9.40 4.32 11.76
CA VAL A 38 -9.02 5.13 12.93
C VAL A 38 -8.00 4.36 13.75
N LEU A 39 -6.82 4.93 13.88
CA LEU A 39 -5.75 4.46 14.75
C LEU A 39 -5.78 5.22 16.06
N VAL A 40 -5.59 4.53 17.18
CA VAL A 40 -5.48 5.16 18.50
C VAL A 40 -4.21 4.68 19.17
N LYS A 41 -3.43 5.64 19.68
CA LYS A 41 -2.28 5.36 20.54
C LYS A 41 -2.69 5.60 21.98
N ASP A 42 -2.78 4.53 22.75
CA ASP A 42 -3.19 4.63 24.14
C ASP A 42 -2.09 5.24 25.04
N ALA A 43 -2.41 5.43 26.33
CA ALA A 43 -1.47 5.99 27.30
C ALA A 43 -0.20 5.13 27.48
N SER A 44 -0.27 3.82 27.22
CA SER A 44 0.88 2.91 27.26
C SER A 44 1.77 2.99 26.02
N GLY A 45 1.36 3.78 25.02
CA GLY A 45 2.06 3.92 23.75
C GLY A 45 1.68 2.86 22.72
N LYS A 46 0.74 1.96 23.03
CA LYS A 46 0.29 0.91 22.11
C LYS A 46 -0.67 1.50 21.07
N VAL A 47 -0.39 1.22 19.80
CA VAL A 47 -1.26 1.61 18.68
C VAL A 47 -2.23 0.48 18.35
N SER A 48 -3.49 0.82 18.12
CA SER A 48 -4.54 -0.13 17.73
C SER A 48 -5.51 0.47 16.70
N ILE A 49 -6.15 -0.39 15.92
CA ILE A 49 -7.21 -0.01 14.98
C ILE A 49 -8.54 -0.06 15.74
N LYS A 50 -9.25 1.06 15.86
CA LYS A 50 -10.54 1.15 16.56
C LYS A 50 -11.74 1.05 15.63
N GLN A 51 -11.60 1.58 14.42
CA GLN A 51 -12.67 1.57 13.44
C GLN A 51 -12.05 1.41 12.05
N ALA A 52 -12.64 0.54 11.23
CA ALA A 52 -12.37 0.46 9.80
C ALA A 52 -13.71 0.62 9.08
N ALA A 53 -13.78 1.58 8.16
CA ALA A 53 -14.92 1.74 7.28
C ALA A 53 -14.60 1.06 5.93
N ASP A 54 -15.61 0.39 5.40
CA ASP A 54 -15.70 -0.35 4.14
C ASP A 54 -15.25 -1.82 4.14
N GLN A 55 -16.19 -2.67 3.73
CA GLN A 55 -16.00 -4.09 3.43
C GLN A 55 -15.82 -4.25 1.92
N GLY A 56 -14.86 -5.07 1.48
CA GLY A 56 -14.57 -5.33 0.05
C GLY A 56 -13.12 -5.06 -0.34
N PRO A 57 -12.77 -5.11 -1.64
CA PRO A 57 -11.38 -5.06 -2.11
C PRO A 57 -10.61 -3.80 -1.66
N ILE A 58 -11.27 -2.64 -1.62
CA ILE A 58 -10.68 -1.39 -1.13
C ILE A 58 -10.42 -1.47 0.38
N GLY A 59 -11.39 -2.01 1.14
CA GLY A 59 -11.27 -2.22 2.58
C GLY A 59 -10.13 -3.18 2.93
N THR A 60 -9.92 -4.24 2.15
CA THR A 60 -8.75 -5.13 2.30
C THR A 60 -7.44 -4.37 2.07
N GLY A 61 -7.35 -3.58 0.99
CA GLY A 61 -6.18 -2.75 0.71
C GLY A 61 -5.86 -1.79 1.86
N LEU A 62 -6.88 -1.12 2.39
CA LEU A 62 -6.70 -0.22 3.54
C LEU A 62 -6.38 -0.96 4.84
N GLY A 63 -6.99 -2.12 5.09
CA GLY A 63 -6.70 -2.94 6.27
C GLY A 63 -5.24 -3.37 6.32
N MET A 64 -4.65 -3.71 5.18
CA MET A 64 -3.21 -3.99 5.08
C MET A 64 -2.36 -2.76 5.37
N LEU A 65 -2.76 -1.58 4.87
CA LEU A 65 -2.05 -0.32 5.13
C LEU A 65 -2.15 0.12 6.60
N ALA A 66 -3.33 -0.03 7.20
CA ALA A 66 -3.55 0.25 8.62
C ALA A 66 -2.76 -0.73 9.49
N GLY A 67 -2.81 -2.03 9.17
CA GLY A 67 -2.07 -3.08 9.87
C GLY A 67 -0.55 -2.92 9.77
N SER A 68 -0.04 -2.56 8.58
CA SER A 68 1.38 -2.30 8.39
C SER A 68 1.84 -1.04 9.15
N MET A 69 1.04 0.03 9.14
CA MET A 69 1.33 1.23 9.92
C MET A 69 1.32 0.92 11.43
N VAL A 70 0.34 0.16 11.94
CA VAL A 70 0.34 -0.29 13.34
C VAL A 70 1.60 -1.10 13.66
N GLY A 71 1.98 -2.05 12.78
CA GLY A 71 3.18 -2.87 12.95
C GLY A 71 4.46 -2.05 13.01
N LEU A 72 4.61 -1.05 12.13
CA LEU A 72 5.76 -0.15 12.09
C LEU A 72 5.80 0.78 13.31
N LEU A 73 4.65 1.33 13.73
CA LEU A 73 4.55 2.22 14.90
C LEU A 73 4.76 1.49 16.24
N ALA A 74 4.51 0.18 16.29
CA ALA A 74 4.74 -0.64 17.47
C ALA A 74 6.22 -1.08 17.64
N GLY A 75 7.12 -0.66 16.74
CA GLY A 75 8.55 -0.94 16.80
C GLY A 75 8.91 -2.40 16.45
N PRO A 76 10.16 -2.84 16.72
CA PRO A 76 10.67 -4.15 16.29
C PRO A 76 9.81 -5.35 16.74
N VAL A 77 9.14 -5.24 17.89
CA VAL A 77 8.26 -6.28 18.44
C VAL A 77 6.89 -6.31 17.73
N GLY A 78 6.39 -5.15 17.27
CA GLY A 78 5.12 -5.03 16.54
C GLY A 78 5.15 -5.52 15.10
N LEU A 79 6.33 -5.54 14.47
CA LEU A 79 6.54 -6.05 13.12
C LEU A 79 6.15 -7.53 12.99
N ALA A 80 6.35 -8.35 14.03
CA ALA A 80 6.02 -9.77 14.01
C ALA A 80 4.50 -10.05 13.95
N VAL A 81 3.68 -9.16 14.54
CA VAL A 81 2.21 -9.28 14.53
C VAL A 81 1.61 -8.64 13.29
N GLY A 82 2.20 -7.55 12.76
CA GLY A 82 1.79 -6.97 11.48
C GLY A 82 2.09 -7.88 10.28
N ALA A 83 3.17 -8.67 10.36
CA ALA A 83 3.55 -9.63 9.33
C ALA A 83 2.52 -10.76 9.13
N SER A 84 1.90 -11.25 10.22
CA SER A 84 0.91 -12.33 10.12
C SER A 84 -0.43 -11.89 9.51
N MET A 85 -0.75 -10.60 9.54
CA MET A 85 -2.00 -10.06 9.01
C MET A 85 -1.86 -9.25 7.70
N GLY A 86 -0.63 -8.95 7.24
CA GLY A 86 -0.47 -8.11 6.04
C GLY A 86 0.85 -8.19 5.28
N THR A 87 1.90 -8.87 5.79
CA THR A 87 3.16 -9.06 5.04
C THR A 87 3.85 -10.37 5.44
N LEU A 88 3.67 -11.42 4.65
CA LEU A 88 4.27 -12.73 4.89
C LEU A 88 5.82 -12.67 4.87
N THR A 89 6.42 -12.93 6.04
CA THR A 89 7.56 -13.84 6.32
C THR A 89 8.92 -13.71 5.60
N GLY A 90 9.19 -12.70 4.77
CA GLY A 90 10.50 -12.59 4.08
C GLY A 90 11.25 -11.26 4.16
N LEU A 91 10.58 -10.16 4.54
CA LEU A 91 11.07 -8.80 4.25
C LEU A 91 11.71 -8.05 5.42
N ILE A 92 12.07 -8.75 6.51
CA ILE A 92 12.64 -8.12 7.72
C ILE A 92 14.02 -7.48 7.45
N PHE A 93 14.72 -7.80 6.35
CA PHE A 93 16.08 -7.31 6.12
C PHE A 93 16.26 -6.10 5.20
N ASP A 94 15.19 -5.37 4.84
CA ASP A 94 15.39 -4.01 4.35
C ASP A 94 14.15 -3.13 4.59
N LEU A 95 13.99 -2.66 5.83
CA LEU A 95 12.93 -1.72 6.22
C LEU A 95 12.95 -0.41 5.41
N ASN A 96 14.03 -0.12 4.67
CA ASN A 96 14.14 0.99 3.72
C ASN A 96 13.40 0.76 2.37
N LYS A 97 12.75 -0.39 2.13
CA LYS A 97 12.26 -0.78 0.79
C LYS A 97 10.79 -1.26 0.72
N SER A 98 9.99 -1.06 1.77
CA SER A 98 8.63 -1.61 1.93
C SER A 98 7.48 -0.81 1.26
N GLY A 99 7.79 0.26 0.51
CA GLY A 99 6.77 1.08 -0.16
C GLY A 99 6.00 2.04 0.74
N ILE A 100 6.20 1.98 2.07
CA ILE A 100 5.90 3.06 2.99
C ILE A 100 7.22 3.76 3.28
N ASP A 101 7.31 5.05 2.93
CA ASP A 101 8.49 5.86 3.19
C ASP A 101 8.76 5.88 4.70
N VAL A 102 9.94 5.43 5.13
CA VAL A 102 10.33 5.41 6.55
C VAL A 102 10.17 6.81 7.15
N GLN A 103 10.44 7.84 6.34
CA GLN A 103 10.23 9.23 6.74
C GLN A 103 8.75 9.57 6.97
N PHE A 104 7.83 9.09 6.12
CA PHE A 104 6.39 9.31 6.31
C PHE A 104 5.89 8.67 7.60
N VAL A 105 6.32 7.45 7.91
CA VAL A 105 5.94 6.78 9.17
C VAL A 105 6.55 7.47 10.38
N ASP A 106 7.80 7.90 10.28
CA ASP A 106 8.47 8.64 11.34
C ASP A 106 7.78 9.98 11.65
N ASP A 107 7.41 10.74 10.61
CA ASP A 107 6.65 11.98 10.75
C ASP A 107 5.29 11.74 11.42
N VAL A 108 4.55 10.71 11.00
CA VAL A 108 3.29 10.32 11.64
C VAL A 108 3.50 9.85 13.07
N SER A 109 4.57 9.09 13.35
CA SER A 109 4.90 8.57 14.69
C SER A 109 5.20 9.69 15.68
N LYS A 110 5.95 10.71 15.24
CA LYS A 110 6.26 11.91 16.03
C LYS A 110 5.01 12.70 16.37
N ALA A 111 4.05 12.78 15.43
CA ALA A 111 2.79 13.47 15.65
C ALA A 111 1.80 12.66 16.50
N LEU A 112 1.76 11.33 16.34
CA LEU A 112 0.89 10.42 17.08
C LEU A 112 1.53 10.02 18.42
N SER A 113 1.54 10.95 19.37
CA SER A 113 1.96 10.69 20.76
C SER A 113 0.88 9.95 21.56
N SER A 114 1.23 9.44 22.74
CA SER A 114 0.28 8.73 23.62
C SER A 114 -0.95 9.60 23.92
N GLY A 115 -2.13 8.98 23.86
CA GLY A 115 -3.45 9.63 24.04
C GLY A 115 -4.05 10.21 22.76
N LYS A 116 -3.27 10.32 21.67
CA LYS A 116 -3.74 10.86 20.38
C LYS A 116 -4.33 9.77 19.49
N ALA A 117 -5.04 10.20 18.45
CA ALA A 117 -5.63 9.33 17.45
C ALA A 117 -5.36 9.86 16.04
N ALA A 118 -5.42 8.98 15.04
CA ALA A 118 -5.24 9.34 13.65
C ALA A 118 -6.32 8.72 12.76
N VAL A 119 -6.79 9.47 11.77
CA VAL A 119 -7.62 8.97 10.68
C VAL A 119 -6.70 8.69 9.50
N LEU A 120 -6.55 7.42 9.16
CA LEU A 120 -5.96 6.96 7.91
C LEU A 120 -7.06 6.90 6.85
N ALA A 121 -6.82 7.44 5.66
CA ALA A 121 -7.75 7.40 4.56
C ALA A 121 -7.05 7.13 3.21
N ASP A 122 -7.61 6.26 2.39
CA ASP A 122 -7.30 6.17 0.95
C ASP A 122 -8.21 7.16 0.24
N VAL A 123 -7.63 8.23 -0.33
CA VAL A 123 -8.38 9.36 -0.88
C VAL A 123 -7.94 9.71 -2.30
N GLU A 124 -8.89 10.17 -3.08
CA GLU A 124 -8.66 10.91 -4.32
C GLU A 124 -8.81 12.41 -4.02
N GLU A 125 -7.70 13.13 -4.04
CA GLU A 125 -7.63 14.53 -3.61
C GLU A 125 -6.93 15.38 -4.68
N SER A 126 -7.73 16.11 -5.46
CA SER A 126 -7.25 17.01 -6.52
C SER A 126 -6.83 18.38 -5.98
N TRP A 127 -7.31 18.77 -4.80
CA TRP A 127 -7.03 20.06 -4.16
C TRP A 127 -6.94 19.87 -2.65
N ALA A 128 -5.83 20.30 -2.03
CA ALA A 128 -5.54 20.04 -0.62
C ALA A 128 -6.25 20.98 0.36
N VAL A 129 -6.55 22.21 -0.06
CA VAL A 129 -7.07 23.27 0.83
C VAL A 129 -8.35 22.87 1.57
N PRO A 130 -9.36 22.22 0.95
CA PRO A 130 -10.58 21.83 1.68
C PRO A 130 -10.27 20.88 2.85
N VAL A 131 -9.38 19.92 2.63
CA VAL A 131 -8.96 18.96 3.66
C VAL A 131 -8.16 19.67 4.74
N ASP A 132 -7.14 20.46 4.37
CA ASP A 132 -6.30 21.18 5.33
C ASP A 132 -7.12 22.15 6.18
N THR A 133 -8.09 22.83 5.58
CA THR A 133 -8.98 23.75 6.26
C THR A 133 -9.87 23.02 7.27
N ARG A 134 -10.49 21.91 6.88
CA ARG A 134 -11.40 21.16 7.76
C ARG A 134 -10.65 20.47 8.90
N VAL A 135 -9.51 19.84 8.60
CA VAL A 135 -8.67 19.17 9.60
C VAL A 135 -8.01 20.19 10.53
N GLY A 136 -7.48 21.29 9.99
CA GLY A 136 -6.84 22.34 10.78
C GLY A 136 -7.81 23.05 11.74
N LYS A 137 -9.08 23.22 11.37
CA LYS A 137 -10.13 23.73 12.27
C LYS A 137 -10.37 22.85 13.50
N LEU A 138 -10.05 21.56 13.40
CA LEU A 138 -10.14 20.58 14.49
C LEU A 138 -8.80 20.43 15.24
N GLY A 139 -7.81 21.29 14.96
CA GLY A 139 -6.46 21.18 15.52
C GLY A 139 -5.65 20.01 14.99
N GLY A 140 -6.10 19.36 13.90
CA GLY A 140 -5.42 18.19 13.35
C GLY A 140 -4.25 18.53 12.43
N MET A 141 -3.30 17.59 12.32
CA MET A 141 -2.17 17.65 11.38
C MET A 141 -2.35 16.65 10.24
N VAL A 142 -2.14 17.09 9.00
CA VAL A 142 -2.32 16.24 7.81
C VAL A 142 -0.99 15.84 7.21
N PHE A 143 -0.80 14.53 7.07
CA PHE A 143 0.30 13.90 6.34
C PHE A 143 -0.26 13.25 5.07
N ARG A 144 0.44 13.42 3.94
CA ARG A 144 0.04 12.86 2.65
C ARG A 144 1.18 12.08 2.02
N ARG A 145 0.84 10.95 1.41
CA ARG A 145 1.77 10.20 0.57
C ARG A 145 1.05 9.74 -0.69
N LEU A 146 1.70 9.90 -1.83
CA LEU A 146 1.23 9.24 -3.05
C LEU A 146 1.25 7.73 -2.80
N ARG A 147 0.23 7.00 -3.25
CA ARG A 147 0.14 5.54 -3.11
C ARG A 147 1.13 4.80 -4.05
N SER A 148 2.37 5.30 -4.11
CA SER A 148 3.36 5.11 -5.16
C SER A 148 3.58 3.65 -5.56
N GLU A 149 3.97 3.50 -6.83
CA GLU A 149 4.36 2.30 -7.58
C GLU A 149 5.64 1.60 -7.05
N VAL A 150 6.09 1.96 -5.85
CA VAL A 150 7.38 1.52 -5.28
C VAL A 150 7.40 0.01 -5.08
N VAL A 151 6.25 -0.59 -4.77
CA VAL A 151 6.16 -2.04 -4.56
C VAL A 151 6.24 -2.79 -5.88
N GLU A 152 5.57 -2.29 -6.92
CA GLU A 152 5.64 -2.89 -8.26
C GLU A 152 7.06 -2.76 -8.83
N ASP A 153 7.71 -1.61 -8.66
CA ASP A 153 9.11 -1.42 -9.07
C ASP A 153 10.07 -2.33 -8.29
N GLN A 154 9.79 -2.59 -7.01
CA GLN A 154 10.58 -3.52 -6.20
C GLN A 154 10.42 -4.96 -6.70
N LEU A 155 9.19 -5.39 -6.98
CA LEU A 155 8.94 -6.71 -7.57
C LEU A 155 9.66 -6.89 -8.90
N VAL A 156 9.69 -5.85 -9.76
CA VAL A 156 10.47 -5.90 -11.01
C VAL A 156 11.97 -6.07 -10.73
N ARG A 157 12.54 -5.29 -9.81
CA ARG A 157 13.96 -5.38 -9.45
C ARG A 157 14.34 -6.74 -8.88
N GLU A 158 13.55 -7.26 -7.96
CA GLU A 158 13.80 -8.56 -7.34
C GLU A 158 13.67 -9.70 -8.36
N SER A 159 12.62 -9.70 -9.18
CA SER A 159 12.47 -10.70 -10.24
C SER A 159 13.64 -10.67 -11.24
N ALA A 160 14.16 -9.49 -11.58
CA ALA A 160 15.34 -9.36 -12.43
C ALA A 160 16.61 -9.91 -11.75
N ALA A 161 16.78 -9.64 -10.45
CA ALA A 161 17.92 -10.14 -9.67
C ALA A 161 17.91 -11.68 -9.59
N PHE A 162 16.77 -12.30 -9.31
CA PHE A 162 16.65 -13.76 -9.27
C PHE A 162 16.87 -14.41 -10.64
N GLN A 163 16.38 -13.78 -11.70
CA GLN A 163 16.65 -14.26 -13.06
C GLN A 163 18.16 -14.24 -13.35
N ALA A 164 18.85 -13.16 -13.00
CA ALA A 164 20.29 -13.04 -13.18
C ALA A 164 21.06 -14.07 -12.33
N GLU A 165 20.66 -14.28 -11.07
CA GLU A 165 21.24 -15.28 -10.17
C GLU A 165 21.09 -16.70 -10.73
N VAL A 166 19.89 -17.10 -11.17
CA VAL A 166 19.67 -18.43 -11.76
C VAL A 166 20.53 -18.60 -13.03
N LYS A 167 20.62 -17.56 -13.86
CA LYS A 167 21.45 -17.60 -15.07
C LYS A 167 22.93 -17.81 -14.72
N GLN A 168 23.45 -17.03 -13.78
CA GLN A 168 24.83 -17.13 -13.31
C GLN A 168 25.12 -18.52 -12.72
N LEU A 169 24.25 -19.02 -11.83
CA LEU A 169 24.42 -20.34 -11.22
C LEU A 169 24.41 -21.47 -12.26
N LYS A 170 23.62 -21.33 -13.33
CA LYS A 170 23.65 -22.30 -14.44
C LYS A 170 24.94 -22.26 -15.24
N GLU A 171 25.49 -21.08 -15.48
CA GLU A 171 26.80 -20.91 -16.13
C GLU A 171 27.92 -21.51 -15.25
N GLU A 172 27.89 -21.24 -13.93
CA GLU A 172 28.81 -21.84 -12.96
C GLU A 172 28.69 -23.36 -12.91
N MET A 173 27.46 -23.90 -12.92
CA MET A 173 27.23 -25.35 -12.95
C MET A 173 27.80 -26.02 -14.21
N ALA A 174 27.79 -25.33 -15.35
CA ALA A 174 28.35 -25.83 -16.61
C ALA A 174 29.89 -25.96 -16.53
N GLN A 175 30.54 -25.07 -15.79
CA GLN A 175 32.00 -25.03 -15.61
C GLN A 175 32.48 -25.80 -14.36
N ALA A 176 31.57 -26.11 -13.44
CA ALA A 176 31.89 -26.74 -12.16
C ALA A 176 32.30 -28.22 -12.29
N ARG A 177 33.20 -28.65 -11.39
CA ARG A 177 33.53 -30.06 -11.18
C ARG A 177 32.34 -30.82 -10.62
N ALA A 178 32.29 -32.13 -10.87
CA ALA A 178 31.19 -33.00 -10.46
C ALA A 178 30.84 -32.88 -8.96
N GLU A 179 31.85 -32.72 -8.10
CA GLU A 179 31.72 -32.54 -6.65
C GLU A 179 30.94 -31.28 -6.24
N ASN A 180 31.01 -30.19 -7.03
CA ASN A 180 30.35 -28.92 -6.73
C ASN A 180 28.98 -28.77 -7.40
N LYS A 181 28.67 -29.60 -8.42
CA LYS A 181 27.41 -29.51 -9.16
C LYS A 181 26.18 -29.70 -8.28
N ALA A 182 26.25 -30.58 -7.28
CA ALA A 182 25.13 -30.81 -6.36
C ALA A 182 24.82 -29.56 -5.50
N ALA A 183 25.86 -28.86 -5.03
CA ALA A 183 25.69 -27.63 -4.24
C ALA A 183 25.12 -26.49 -5.10
N ILE A 184 25.62 -26.32 -6.33
CA ILE A 184 25.11 -25.31 -7.26
C ILE A 184 23.67 -25.62 -7.67
N GLN A 185 23.33 -26.89 -7.91
CA GLN A 185 21.96 -27.30 -8.22
C GLN A 185 21.00 -26.98 -7.06
N ALA A 186 21.42 -27.18 -5.80
CA ALA A 186 20.62 -26.81 -4.64
C ALA A 186 20.35 -25.30 -4.57
N GLN A 187 21.35 -24.46 -4.90
CA GLN A 187 21.17 -23.00 -4.98
C GLN A 187 20.24 -22.60 -6.12
N ILE A 188 20.34 -23.23 -7.30
CA ILE A 188 19.41 -23.04 -8.41
C ILE A 188 17.98 -23.38 -7.97
N ASP A 189 17.79 -24.51 -7.30
CA ASP A 189 16.46 -24.95 -6.85
C ASP A 189 15.88 -23.98 -5.81
N GLU A 190 16.69 -23.44 -4.92
CA GLU A 190 16.27 -22.42 -3.96
C GLU A 190 15.89 -21.10 -4.66
N ALA A 191 16.72 -20.63 -5.59
CA ALA A 191 16.44 -19.42 -6.38
C ALA A 191 15.16 -19.59 -7.21
N LYS A 192 14.93 -20.77 -7.79
CA LYS A 192 13.67 -21.11 -8.49
C LYS A 192 12.47 -21.12 -7.56
N LYS A 193 12.58 -21.66 -6.35
CA LYS A 193 11.48 -21.58 -5.35
C LYS A 193 11.13 -20.12 -5.03
N LYS A 194 12.13 -19.26 -4.83
CA LYS A 194 11.92 -17.82 -4.61
C LYS A 194 11.24 -17.15 -5.81
N ALA A 195 11.70 -17.46 -7.03
CA ALA A 195 11.08 -16.98 -8.26
C ALA A 195 9.62 -17.43 -8.43
N GLN A 196 9.28 -18.67 -8.03
CA GLN A 196 7.90 -19.16 -8.05
C GLN A 196 7.00 -18.35 -7.11
N VAL A 197 7.46 -18.11 -5.88
CA VAL A 197 6.73 -17.28 -4.91
C VAL A 197 6.51 -15.87 -5.47
N MET A 198 7.52 -15.27 -6.11
CA MET A 198 7.40 -13.95 -6.73
C MET A 198 6.45 -13.94 -7.91
N GLN A 199 6.46 -14.97 -8.74
CA GLN A 199 5.52 -15.11 -9.85
C GLN A 199 4.07 -15.15 -9.35
N ASP A 200 3.81 -15.92 -8.29
CA ASP A 200 2.48 -16.05 -7.71
C ASP A 200 2.05 -14.77 -6.99
N GLN A 201 2.98 -14.08 -6.33
CA GLN A 201 2.74 -12.74 -5.77
C GLN A 201 2.41 -11.71 -6.86
N ALA A 202 3.15 -11.68 -7.97
CA ALA A 202 2.87 -10.78 -9.08
C ALA A 202 1.46 -11.02 -9.66
N LYS A 203 1.06 -12.28 -9.86
CA LYS A 203 -0.30 -12.64 -10.30
C LYS A 203 -1.37 -12.19 -9.30
N ALA A 204 -1.18 -12.52 -8.01
CA ALA A 204 -2.10 -12.12 -6.96
C ALA A 204 -2.26 -10.60 -6.87
N ARG A 205 -1.17 -9.85 -7.06
CA ARG A 205 -1.19 -8.38 -7.10
C ARG A 205 -1.89 -7.82 -8.33
N ILE A 206 -1.77 -8.46 -9.50
CA ILE A 206 -2.54 -8.07 -10.69
C ILE A 206 -4.03 -8.17 -10.40
N ASP A 207 -4.47 -9.31 -9.89
CA ASP A 207 -5.88 -9.54 -9.56
C ASP A 207 -6.37 -8.57 -8.48
N GLN A 208 -5.55 -8.32 -7.45
CA GLN A 208 -5.88 -7.38 -6.40
C GLN A 208 -6.00 -5.95 -6.93
N THR A 209 -5.00 -5.46 -7.68
CA THR A 209 -4.97 -4.10 -8.22
C THR A 209 -6.16 -3.87 -9.14
N LYS A 210 -6.53 -4.87 -9.96
CA LYS A 210 -7.73 -4.83 -10.79
C LYS A 210 -9.00 -4.70 -9.96
N ARG A 211 -9.20 -5.56 -8.95
CA ARG A 211 -10.38 -5.51 -8.07
C ARG A 211 -10.49 -4.18 -7.32
N GLU A 212 -9.36 -3.65 -6.85
CA GLU A 212 -9.32 -2.34 -6.21
C GLU A 212 -9.70 -1.21 -7.17
N ALA A 213 -9.14 -1.19 -8.39
CA ALA A 213 -9.47 -0.19 -9.39
C ALA A 213 -10.95 -0.26 -9.80
N GLU A 214 -11.51 -1.45 -10.01
CA GLU A 214 -12.93 -1.65 -10.32
C GLU A 214 -13.83 -1.11 -9.19
N ALA A 215 -13.47 -1.38 -7.94
CA ALA A 215 -14.21 -0.87 -6.79
C ALA A 215 -14.10 0.66 -6.68
N LYS A 216 -12.91 1.24 -6.91
CA LYS A 216 -12.70 2.70 -6.92
C LYS A 216 -13.51 3.38 -8.03
N ILE A 217 -13.52 2.80 -9.23
CA ILE A 217 -14.35 3.27 -10.35
C ILE A 217 -15.83 3.20 -9.99
N THR A 218 -16.28 2.11 -9.37
CA THR A 218 -17.67 1.95 -8.90
C THR A 218 -18.04 3.03 -7.89
N ALA A 219 -17.17 3.33 -6.92
CA ALA A 219 -17.41 4.40 -5.94
C ALA A 219 -17.52 5.78 -6.62
N LEU A 220 -16.62 6.09 -7.56
CA LEU A 220 -16.67 7.32 -8.35
C LEU A 220 -17.93 7.40 -9.22
N GLN A 221 -18.37 6.30 -9.82
CA GLN A 221 -19.63 6.22 -10.57
C GLN A 221 -20.85 6.42 -9.67
N GLY A 222 -20.81 5.94 -8.43
CA GLY A 222 -21.83 6.25 -7.43
C GLY A 222 -21.87 7.74 -7.12
N GLN A 223 -20.71 8.36 -6.91
CA GLN A 223 -20.58 9.80 -6.66
C GLN A 223 -21.10 10.65 -7.84
N LEU A 224 -20.90 10.19 -9.09
CA LEU A 224 -21.44 10.84 -10.29
C LEU A 224 -22.97 10.98 -10.28
N LYS A 225 -23.70 10.04 -9.68
CA LYS A 225 -25.18 10.05 -9.69
C LYS A 225 -25.78 11.24 -8.94
N HIS A 226 -25.03 11.80 -7.99
CA HIS A 226 -25.46 12.90 -7.13
C HIS A 226 -24.68 14.20 -7.41
N ALA A 227 -23.83 14.20 -8.43
CA ALA A 227 -22.92 15.29 -8.75
C ALA A 227 -23.60 16.36 -9.64
N SER A 228 -23.35 17.63 -9.35
CA SER A 228 -23.57 18.76 -10.26
C SER A 228 -22.66 18.66 -11.49
N ASP A 229 -22.96 19.39 -12.56
CA ASP A 229 -22.18 19.34 -13.81
C ASP A 229 -20.70 19.71 -13.61
N ARG A 230 -20.41 20.65 -12.72
CA ARG A 230 -19.02 21.00 -12.34
C ARG A 230 -18.31 19.86 -11.59
N GLN A 231 -19.03 19.10 -10.78
CA GLN A 231 -18.48 17.94 -10.07
C GLN A 231 -18.31 16.75 -11.01
N LYS A 232 -19.21 16.55 -11.99
CA LYS A 232 -19.12 15.46 -12.97
C LYS A 232 -17.80 15.46 -13.72
N ALA A 233 -17.40 16.60 -14.28
CA ALA A 233 -16.13 16.72 -15.00
C ALA A 233 -14.91 16.37 -14.11
N LYS A 234 -14.94 16.74 -12.82
CA LYS A 234 -13.88 16.36 -11.88
C LYS A 234 -13.87 14.85 -11.61
N ILE A 235 -15.04 14.24 -11.43
CA ILE A 235 -15.15 12.80 -11.12
C ILE A 235 -14.79 11.95 -12.35
N GLU A 236 -15.20 12.36 -13.56
CA GLU A 236 -14.79 11.70 -14.81
C GLU A 236 -13.28 11.73 -15.00
N LYS A 237 -12.64 12.87 -14.71
CA LYS A 237 -11.17 12.98 -14.70
C LYS A 237 -10.55 11.98 -13.70
N ARG A 238 -11.11 11.86 -12.49
CA ARG A 238 -10.64 10.88 -11.49
C ARG A 238 -10.79 9.43 -11.98
N ILE A 239 -11.88 9.09 -12.66
CA ILE A 239 -12.07 7.75 -13.26
C ILE A 239 -10.97 7.49 -14.30
N ALA A 240 -10.66 8.48 -15.16
CA ALA A 240 -9.59 8.35 -16.13
C ALA A 240 -8.21 8.17 -15.45
N GLU A 241 -7.94 8.91 -14.38
CA GLU A 241 -6.71 8.77 -13.59
C GLU A 241 -6.58 7.38 -12.96
N VAL A 242 -7.66 6.82 -12.39
CA VAL A 242 -7.66 5.46 -11.81
C VAL A 242 -7.40 4.40 -12.89
N LYS A 243 -7.97 4.56 -14.09
CA LYS A 243 -7.71 3.64 -15.21
C LYS A 243 -6.25 3.72 -15.68
N ALA A 244 -5.70 4.92 -15.79
CA ALA A 244 -4.31 5.11 -16.20
C ALA A 244 -3.32 4.51 -15.17
N ASP A 245 -3.59 4.69 -13.88
CA ASP A 245 -2.80 4.10 -12.79
C ASP A 245 -2.88 2.56 -12.80
N LEU A 246 -4.06 1.98 -13.05
CA LEU A 246 -4.22 0.53 -13.21
C LEU A 246 -3.35 0.00 -14.36
N GLU A 247 -3.38 0.63 -15.53
CA GLU A 247 -2.58 0.20 -16.68
C GLU A 247 -1.09 0.26 -16.39
N ALA A 248 -0.61 1.36 -15.79
CA ALA A 248 0.79 1.52 -15.41
C ALA A 248 1.26 0.44 -14.42
N ARG A 249 0.49 0.18 -13.37
CA ARG A 249 0.79 -0.87 -12.37
C ARG A 249 0.73 -2.26 -12.97
N HIS A 250 -0.27 -2.53 -13.81
CA HIS A 250 -0.43 -3.83 -14.46
C HIS A 250 0.76 -4.14 -15.38
N ALA A 251 1.26 -3.15 -16.14
CA ALA A 251 2.45 -3.32 -16.96
C ALA A 251 3.69 -3.72 -16.14
N LYS A 252 3.94 -3.03 -15.00
CA LYS A 252 5.05 -3.36 -14.09
C LYS A 252 4.90 -4.76 -13.48
N LEU A 253 3.71 -5.12 -13.02
CA LEU A 253 3.46 -6.44 -12.43
C LEU A 253 3.58 -7.57 -13.47
N GLN A 254 3.15 -7.35 -14.71
CA GLN A 254 3.37 -8.30 -15.80
C GLN A 254 4.85 -8.48 -16.12
N GLN A 255 5.63 -7.39 -16.11
CA GLN A 255 7.07 -7.46 -16.27
C GLN A 255 7.72 -8.27 -15.15
N ALA A 256 7.37 -8.00 -13.88
CA ALA A 256 7.89 -8.75 -12.73
C ALA A 256 7.55 -10.25 -12.83
N GLY A 257 6.31 -10.59 -13.19
CA GLY A 257 5.88 -11.98 -13.37
C GLY A 257 6.56 -12.68 -14.54
N ARG A 258 6.90 -11.96 -15.62
CA ARG A 258 7.65 -12.48 -16.76
C ARG A 258 9.09 -12.82 -16.39
N LEU A 259 9.79 -11.89 -15.75
CA LEU A 259 11.17 -12.09 -15.28
C LEU A 259 11.26 -13.30 -14.32
N ALA A 260 10.32 -13.39 -13.37
CA ALA A 260 10.22 -14.53 -12.47
C ALA A 260 9.95 -15.84 -13.21
N LYS A 261 9.09 -15.83 -14.24
CA LYS A 261 8.83 -17.00 -15.09
C LYS A 261 10.08 -17.43 -15.87
N GLU A 262 10.83 -16.48 -16.41
CA GLU A 262 12.07 -16.76 -17.14
C GLU A 262 13.10 -17.44 -16.22
N ALA A 263 13.23 -16.98 -14.97
CA ALA A 263 14.07 -17.62 -13.96
C ALA A 263 13.70 -19.10 -13.70
N LEU A 264 12.40 -19.44 -13.72
CA LEU A 264 11.92 -20.80 -13.52
C LEU A 264 12.28 -21.73 -14.69
N THR A 265 12.23 -21.20 -15.91
CA THR A 265 12.46 -21.95 -17.15
C THR A 265 13.92 -22.05 -17.54
N LEU A 266 14.78 -21.17 -17.01
CA LEU A 266 16.22 -21.21 -17.23
C LEU A 266 16.78 -22.56 -16.84
#